data_AF-A0A4Q6BKX4-F1
#
_entry.id   AF-A0A4Q6BKX4-F1
#
_cell.length_a   1.000
_cell.length_b   1.000
_cell.length_c   1.000
_cell.angle_alpha   90.00
_cell.angle_beta   90.00
_cell.angle_gamma   90.00
#
_symmetry.space_group_name_H-M   'P 1'
#
loop_
_entity.id
_entity.type
_entity.pdbx_description
1 polymer ?
#
loop_
_entity_poly.entity_id
_entity_poly.type
_entity_poly.pdbx_seq_one_letter_code
_entity_poly.pdbx_strand_id
1 'polypeptide(L)'
;ASFTSIKNAIRDLSQMQSIRISDGDIALVETALSPKATGALKFTCTDASSRGLANPGIRRMSTPEITNTLRSVLGDVILGDSQISEQLTSLPGDTIVSEIDDYSAQPRVEVSFALQNIAKRVVELTDTAEASRTALFGVCSKDAAVTPVCVSSFIATLGSKVYRRPLRPDETAGLLKVYNDSSKNLKGLQSALFVLLQSPQLSMHIEEGGASSGQRVRLTDYEVASRISYMTLSTPPDALLLKAAEAGQLQNVANVKAHVTRLFNSANADAKSRISSFMTYYGGLSALEEPRASVGLASGIKTAGLGEQMLRELGEYTNSIFWVKNGSFADMMTSTDSFPRSDAM
;
A
#
# COMPACT_ATOMS: atom_id res chain seq x y z
N ALA A 1 -15.27 -13.74 28.38
CA ALA A 1 -15.43 -13.25 29.77
C ALA A 1 -16.86 -12.71 29.95
N SER A 2 -17.46 -12.81 31.14
CA SER A 2 -18.81 -12.27 31.37
C SER A 2 -18.79 -10.73 31.45
N PHE A 3 -19.87 -10.08 30.99
CA PHE A 3 -20.08 -8.62 30.94
C PHE A 3 -19.73 -7.88 32.24
N THR A 4 -20.07 -8.47 33.39
CA THR A 4 -19.76 -7.94 34.71
C THR A 4 -18.25 -7.86 34.94
N SER A 5 -17.47 -8.76 34.35
CA SER A 5 -16.01 -8.76 34.48
C SER A 5 -15.33 -7.62 33.72
N ILE A 6 -15.83 -7.21 32.56
CA ILE A 6 -15.26 -6.06 31.81
C ILE A 6 -15.60 -4.75 32.53
N LYS A 7 -16.85 -4.59 32.95
CA LYS A 7 -17.30 -3.40 33.69
C LYS A 7 -16.58 -3.25 35.02
N ASN A 8 -16.38 -4.37 35.74
CA ASN A 8 -15.59 -4.39 36.97
C ASN A 8 -14.10 -4.15 36.70
N ALA A 9 -13.52 -4.74 35.65
CA ALA A 9 -12.11 -4.51 35.30
C ALA A 9 -11.82 -3.03 34.99
N ILE A 10 -12.66 -2.36 34.18
CA ILE A 10 -12.48 -0.94 33.86
C ILE A 10 -12.63 -0.06 35.11
N ARG A 11 -13.55 -0.41 36.01
CA ARG A 11 -13.81 0.35 37.24
C ARG A 11 -12.72 0.14 38.30
N ASP A 12 -12.26 -1.10 38.45
CA ASP A 12 -11.43 -1.54 39.56
C ASP A 12 -9.92 -1.49 39.21
N LEU A 13 -9.54 -1.44 37.92
CA LEU A 13 -8.16 -1.15 37.50
C LEU A 13 -7.92 0.36 37.54
N SER A 14 -7.10 0.81 38.50
CA SER A 14 -6.73 2.22 38.66
C SER A 14 -6.19 2.88 37.39
N GLN A 15 -5.55 2.09 36.52
CA GLN A 15 -4.96 2.54 35.26
C GLN A 15 -6.01 2.84 34.17
N MET A 16 -7.21 2.28 34.29
CA MET A 16 -8.32 2.47 33.34
C MET A 16 -9.32 3.57 33.75
N GLN A 17 -9.19 4.09 34.99
CA GLN A 17 -10.09 5.14 35.52
C GLN A 17 -10.00 6.48 34.75
N SER A 18 -8.94 6.69 33.97
CA SER A 18 -8.77 7.86 33.11
C SER A 18 -9.57 7.79 31.81
N ILE A 19 -10.04 6.58 31.42
CA ILE A 19 -10.75 6.36 30.17
C ILE A 19 -12.25 6.59 30.42
N ARG A 20 -12.79 7.70 29.89
CA ARG A 20 -14.23 7.98 29.94
C ARG A 20 -14.95 7.20 28.85
N ILE A 21 -15.39 5.99 29.18
CA ILE A 21 -16.25 5.16 28.31
C ILE A 21 -17.70 5.30 28.82
N SER A 22 -18.62 5.72 27.97
CA SER A 22 -20.04 5.81 28.32
C SER A 22 -20.70 4.42 28.31
N ASP A 23 -21.85 4.27 28.98
CA ASP A 23 -22.64 3.02 28.86
C ASP A 23 -23.06 2.75 27.39
N GLY A 24 -23.19 3.80 26.57
CA GLY A 24 -23.44 3.68 25.13
C GLY A 24 -22.26 3.11 24.35
N ASP A 25 -21.03 3.55 24.66
CA ASP A 25 -19.81 3.00 24.07
C ASP A 25 -19.60 1.53 24.47
N ILE A 26 -19.92 1.18 25.72
CA ILE A 26 -19.90 -0.21 26.19
C ILE A 26 -20.92 -1.07 25.43
N ALA A 27 -22.13 -0.56 25.19
CA ALA A 27 -23.16 -1.26 24.40
C ALA A 27 -22.74 -1.44 22.93
N LEU A 28 -22.01 -0.49 22.35
CA LEU A 28 -21.43 -0.60 21.01
C LEU A 28 -20.35 -1.69 20.97
N VAL A 29 -19.46 -1.74 21.97
CA VAL A 29 -18.46 -2.81 22.10
C VAL A 29 -19.12 -4.17 22.29
N GLU A 30 -20.16 -4.27 23.12
CA GLU A 30 -20.93 -5.50 23.32
C GLU A 30 -21.58 -5.98 22.02
N THR A 31 -22.19 -5.05 21.28
CA THR A 31 -22.77 -5.35 19.97
C THR A 31 -21.70 -5.88 19.04
N ALA A 32 -20.55 -5.20 18.93
CA ALA A 32 -19.44 -5.58 18.06
C ALA A 32 -18.82 -6.95 18.39
N LEU A 33 -18.75 -7.31 19.69
CA LEU A 33 -18.20 -8.58 20.15
C LEU A 33 -19.22 -9.73 20.19
N SER A 34 -20.51 -9.43 19.98
CA SER A 34 -21.54 -10.47 20.02
C SER A 34 -21.41 -11.46 18.85
N PRO A 35 -21.65 -12.77 19.07
CA PRO A 35 -21.62 -13.79 18.01
C PRO A 35 -22.63 -13.53 16.87
N LYS A 36 -23.65 -12.68 17.10
CA LYS A 36 -24.63 -12.27 16.10
C LYS A 36 -24.13 -11.12 15.22
N ALA A 37 -23.26 -10.24 15.72
CA ALA A 37 -22.68 -9.15 14.93
C ALA A 37 -21.49 -9.61 14.07
N THR A 38 -20.78 -10.66 14.51
CA THR A 38 -19.81 -11.37 13.65
C THR A 38 -20.50 -12.21 12.57
N GLY A 39 -21.83 -12.29 12.59
CA GLY A 39 -22.67 -12.91 11.57
C GLY A 39 -22.71 -12.09 10.28
N ALA A 40 -21.94 -12.56 9.29
CA ALA A 40 -21.84 -12.08 7.92
C ALA A 40 -21.46 -10.60 7.77
N LEU A 41 -20.34 -10.34 7.08
CA LEU A 41 -20.11 -9.03 6.44
C LEU A 41 -21.42 -8.57 5.78
N LYS A 42 -21.98 -7.45 6.24
CA LYS A 42 -23.26 -6.89 5.73
C LYS A 42 -23.22 -6.58 4.23
N PHE A 43 -22.05 -6.61 3.61
CA PHE A 43 -21.88 -6.43 2.18
C PHE A 43 -22.12 -7.75 1.45
N THR A 44 -23.38 -7.99 1.09
CA THR A 44 -23.71 -9.01 0.09
C THR A 44 -23.32 -8.48 -1.29
N CYS A 45 -22.09 -8.75 -1.74
CA CYS A 45 -21.58 -8.28 -3.03
C CYS A 45 -22.39 -8.79 -4.25
N THR A 46 -23.27 -9.76 -4.05
CA THR A 46 -24.16 -10.33 -5.08
C THR A 46 -25.35 -9.43 -5.39
N ASP A 47 -25.84 -8.64 -4.44
CA ASP A 47 -26.91 -7.68 -4.69
C ASP A 47 -26.32 -6.39 -5.27
N ALA A 48 -26.70 -6.03 -6.49
CA ALA A 48 -26.22 -4.80 -7.13
C ALA A 48 -26.76 -3.54 -6.44
N SER A 49 -27.89 -3.63 -5.74
CA SER A 49 -28.53 -2.50 -5.07
C SER A 49 -27.82 -2.10 -3.78
N SER A 50 -27.17 -3.06 -3.11
CA SER A 50 -26.37 -2.86 -1.88
C SER A 50 -24.94 -2.38 -2.14
N ARG A 51 -24.52 -2.35 -3.42
CA ARG A 51 -23.21 -1.81 -3.81
C ARG A 51 -23.20 -0.30 -3.65
N GLY A 52 -22.15 0.22 -3.01
CA GLY A 52 -21.92 1.66 -2.87
C GLY A 52 -21.91 2.40 -4.21
N LEU A 53 -22.04 3.73 -4.14
CA LEU A 53 -21.89 4.59 -5.32
C LEU A 53 -20.45 4.55 -5.80
N ALA A 54 -20.22 4.80 -7.09
CA ALA A 54 -18.86 5.01 -7.55
C ALA A 54 -18.34 6.31 -6.95
N ASN A 55 -17.21 6.22 -6.28
CA ASN A 55 -16.32 7.35 -6.12
C ASN A 55 -15.30 7.23 -7.26
N PRO A 56 -15.44 7.96 -8.38
CA PRO A 56 -14.38 8.09 -9.38
C PRO A 56 -13.23 8.86 -8.71
N GLY A 57 -12.50 8.13 -7.88
CA GLY A 57 -11.54 8.69 -6.94
C GLY A 57 -10.14 8.47 -7.45
N ILE A 58 -9.41 9.55 -7.60
CA ILE A 58 -7.95 9.49 -7.56
C ILE A 58 -7.59 9.38 -6.09
N ARG A 59 -6.96 8.28 -5.70
CA ARG A 59 -6.42 8.13 -4.34
C ARG A 59 -4.92 8.20 -4.40
N ARG A 60 -4.29 8.95 -3.50
CA ARG A 60 -2.84 8.89 -3.33
C ARG A 60 -2.42 7.49 -2.84
N MET A 61 -1.32 6.98 -3.36
CA MET A 61 -0.66 5.80 -2.81
C MET A 61 -0.02 6.11 -1.45
N SER A 62 -0.03 5.15 -0.54
CA SER A 62 0.73 5.26 0.72
C SER A 62 2.24 5.24 0.45
N THR A 63 3.05 5.70 1.40
CA THR A 63 4.52 5.67 1.30
C THR A 63 5.05 4.24 1.04
N PRO A 64 4.54 3.19 1.73
CA PRO A 64 4.86 1.80 1.38
C PRO A 64 4.45 1.40 -0.05
N GLU A 65 3.26 1.79 -0.51
CA GLU A 65 2.79 1.46 -1.86
C GLU A 65 3.65 2.13 -2.94
N ILE A 66 4.04 3.40 -2.75
CA ILE A 66 4.97 4.12 -3.63
C ILE A 66 6.31 3.38 -3.69
N THR A 67 6.87 3.05 -2.54
CA THR A 67 8.17 2.36 -2.44
C THR A 67 8.15 1.01 -3.16
N ASN A 68 7.10 0.21 -2.93
CA ASN A 68 6.93 -1.09 -3.59
C ASN A 68 6.69 -0.96 -5.10
N THR A 69 5.96 0.08 -5.52
CA THR A 69 5.72 0.37 -6.93
C THR A 69 7.02 0.75 -7.63
N LEU A 70 7.82 1.63 -7.05
CA LEU A 70 9.14 2.00 -7.56
C LEU A 70 10.07 0.79 -7.64
N ARG A 71 10.08 -0.09 -6.62
CA ARG A 71 10.86 -1.34 -6.66
C ARG A 71 10.45 -2.24 -7.82
N SER A 72 9.15 -2.42 -8.07
CA SER A 72 8.65 -3.24 -9.18
C SER A 72 8.98 -2.64 -10.56
N VAL A 73 8.85 -1.32 -10.68
CA VAL A 73 9.11 -0.58 -11.93
C VAL A 73 10.61 -0.55 -12.24
N LEU A 74 11.44 -0.09 -11.30
CA LEU A 74 12.84 0.22 -11.50
C LEU A 74 13.79 -0.95 -11.19
N GLY A 75 13.37 -1.88 -10.33
CA GLY A 75 14.17 -3.04 -9.90
C GLY A 75 15.23 -2.71 -8.85
N ASP A 76 15.70 -3.75 -8.14
CA ASP A 76 16.60 -3.60 -7.00
C ASP A 76 17.96 -2.99 -7.34
N VAL A 77 18.42 -3.13 -8.59
CA VAL A 77 19.66 -2.49 -9.08
C VAL A 77 19.58 -0.97 -8.92
N ILE A 78 18.43 -0.37 -9.24
CA ILE A 78 18.21 1.06 -9.15
C ILE A 78 17.92 1.46 -7.70
N LEU A 79 17.09 0.68 -7.00
CA LEU A 79 16.72 0.95 -5.60
C LEU A 79 17.89 0.77 -4.62
N GLY A 80 18.97 0.09 -5.04
CA GLY A 80 20.21 -0.03 -4.28
C GLY A 80 21.11 1.20 -4.32
N ASP A 81 20.83 2.20 -5.17
CA ASP A 81 21.55 3.48 -5.15
C ASP A 81 21.32 4.22 -3.83
N SER A 82 22.39 4.70 -3.20
CA SER A 82 22.32 5.31 -1.87
C SER A 82 21.48 6.58 -1.83
N GLN A 83 21.52 7.41 -2.89
CA GLN A 83 20.73 8.64 -2.94
C GLN A 83 19.25 8.32 -3.12
N ILE A 84 18.90 7.33 -3.95
CA ILE A 84 17.51 6.87 -4.09
C ILE A 84 17.01 6.29 -2.76
N SER A 85 17.80 5.43 -2.12
CA SER A 85 17.46 4.83 -0.82
C SER A 85 17.23 5.89 0.25
N GLU A 86 18.09 6.91 0.33
CA GLU A 86 17.94 8.04 1.25
C GLU A 86 16.67 8.86 0.96
N GLN A 87 16.35 9.14 -0.29
CA GLN A 87 15.09 9.82 -0.63
C GLN A 87 13.87 9.01 -0.16
N LEU A 88 13.88 7.69 -0.34
CA LEU A 88 12.77 6.81 0.07
C LEU A 88 12.61 6.74 1.59
N THR A 89 13.71 6.68 2.34
CA THR A 89 13.66 6.68 3.82
C THR A 89 13.27 8.04 4.38
N SER A 90 13.49 9.13 3.63
CA SER A 90 13.09 10.49 4.01
C SER A 90 11.62 10.82 3.73
N LEU A 91 10.88 9.93 3.05
CA LEU A 91 9.47 10.17 2.73
C LEU A 91 8.67 10.36 4.03
N PRO A 92 7.83 11.39 4.12
CA PRO A 92 7.02 11.60 5.31
C PRO A 92 6.08 10.42 5.52
N GLY A 93 5.87 10.07 6.80
CA GLY A 93 4.87 9.08 7.18
C GLY A 93 3.46 9.49 6.72
N ASP A 94 2.67 8.50 6.33
CA ASP A 94 1.29 8.74 5.94
C ASP A 94 0.46 9.23 7.14
N THR A 95 -0.36 10.25 6.92
CA THR A 95 -1.27 10.78 7.95
C THR A 95 -2.63 10.12 7.82
N ILE A 96 -3.10 9.55 8.92
CA ILE A 96 -4.46 9.01 9.05
C ILE A 96 -5.38 10.22 9.21
N VAL A 97 -6.19 10.52 8.20
CA VAL A 97 -7.30 11.47 8.32
C VAL A 97 -8.49 10.67 8.85
N SER A 98 -9.29 11.25 9.74
CA SER A 98 -10.39 10.57 10.46
C SER A 98 -11.52 10.01 9.57
N GLU A 99 -11.44 10.19 8.26
CA GLU A 99 -12.35 9.61 7.29
C GLU A 99 -11.75 8.29 6.75
N ILE A 100 -12.58 7.24 6.66
CA ILE A 100 -12.22 5.89 6.20
C ILE A 100 -11.75 5.87 4.73
N ASP A 101 -11.76 7.02 4.07
CA ASP A 101 -11.13 7.27 2.77
C ASP A 101 -9.60 7.38 2.92
N ASP A 102 -9.00 6.37 3.53
CA ASP A 102 -7.69 5.76 3.23
C ASP A 102 -6.62 6.73 2.67
N TYR A 103 -6.36 7.83 3.39
CA TYR A 103 -5.38 8.93 3.17
C TYR A 103 -5.89 10.23 2.52
N SER A 104 -5.38 11.37 2.99
CA SER A 104 -5.53 12.68 2.34
C SER A 104 -5.26 12.58 0.83
N ALA A 105 -6.19 13.09 0.02
CA ALA A 105 -6.07 13.11 -1.43
C ALA A 105 -4.91 13.99 -1.93
N GLN A 106 -4.43 14.93 -1.11
CA GLN A 106 -3.34 15.84 -1.49
C GLN A 106 -1.98 15.27 -1.06
N PRO A 107 -1.07 14.99 -2.02
CA PRO A 107 0.29 14.62 -1.67
C PRO A 107 0.98 15.80 -0.98
N ARG A 108 1.75 15.48 0.06
CA ARG A 108 2.70 16.41 0.66
C ARG A 108 3.73 16.84 -0.39
N VAL A 109 4.06 18.12 -0.42
CA VAL A 109 5.02 18.70 -1.39
C VAL A 109 6.36 17.96 -1.33
N GLU A 110 6.75 17.51 -0.14
CA GLU A 110 7.93 16.69 0.13
C GLU A 110 7.94 15.38 -0.67
N VAL A 111 6.79 14.70 -0.80
CA VAL A 111 6.68 13.46 -1.58
C VAL A 111 6.89 13.75 -3.06
N SER A 112 6.31 14.83 -3.58
CA SER A 112 6.50 15.24 -4.98
C SER A 112 7.96 15.59 -5.29
N PHE A 113 8.65 16.29 -4.38
CA PHE A 113 10.07 16.60 -4.53
C PHE A 113 10.93 15.34 -4.47
N ALA A 114 10.67 14.42 -3.53
CA ALA A 114 11.39 13.16 -3.44
C ALA A 114 11.24 12.34 -4.72
N LEU A 115 10.03 12.19 -5.25
CA LEU A 115 9.78 11.48 -6.51
C LEU A 115 10.50 12.13 -7.70
N GLN A 116 10.50 13.47 -7.77
CA GLN A 116 11.24 14.19 -8.81
C GLN A 116 12.76 13.98 -8.70
N ASN A 117 13.30 14.01 -7.48
CA ASN A 117 14.73 13.77 -7.23
C ASN A 117 15.11 12.33 -7.59
N ILE A 118 14.27 11.36 -7.22
CA ILE A 118 14.43 9.97 -7.63
C ILE A 118 14.43 9.88 -9.17
N ALA A 119 13.45 10.48 -9.86
CA ALA A 119 13.38 10.44 -11.32
C ALA A 119 14.64 11.02 -12.00
N LYS A 120 15.16 12.16 -11.49
CA LYS A 120 16.44 12.73 -11.96
C LYS A 120 17.59 11.77 -11.74
N ARG A 121 17.72 11.22 -10.52
CA ARG A 121 18.79 10.30 -10.17
C ARG A 121 18.76 9.02 -11.00
N VAL A 122 17.57 8.47 -11.25
CA VAL A 122 17.39 7.31 -12.12
C VAL A 122 17.92 7.60 -13.53
N VAL A 123 17.63 8.77 -14.09
CA VAL A 123 18.16 9.18 -15.40
C VAL A 123 19.69 9.29 -15.38
N GLU A 124 20.28 9.93 -14.36
CA GLU A 124 21.75 10.02 -14.20
C GLU A 124 22.43 8.65 -14.11
N LEU A 125 21.80 7.69 -13.44
CA LEU A 125 22.31 6.32 -13.36
C LEU A 125 22.36 5.64 -14.72
N THR A 126 21.50 6.01 -15.67
CA THR A 126 21.57 5.46 -17.04
C THR A 126 22.77 5.98 -17.83
N ASP A 127 23.34 7.15 -17.46
CA ASP A 127 24.57 7.65 -18.06
C ASP A 127 25.82 6.98 -17.46
N THR A 128 25.80 6.81 -16.14
CA THR A 128 26.99 6.46 -15.34
C THR A 128 27.14 4.96 -15.07
N ALA A 129 26.06 4.18 -15.15
CA ALA A 129 26.06 2.76 -14.86
C ALA A 129 25.41 1.93 -15.98
N GLU A 130 26.20 1.11 -16.65
CA GLU A 130 25.73 0.24 -17.74
C GLU A 130 24.66 -0.75 -17.26
N ALA A 131 24.79 -1.27 -16.03
CA ALA A 131 23.80 -2.15 -15.42
C ALA A 131 22.43 -1.47 -15.30
N SER A 132 22.40 -0.22 -14.82
CA SER A 132 21.18 0.60 -14.70
C SER A 132 20.56 0.92 -16.05
N ARG A 133 21.39 1.29 -17.04
CA ARG A 133 20.93 1.51 -18.43
C ARG A 133 20.28 0.26 -19.01
N THR A 134 20.93 -0.89 -18.84
CA THR A 134 20.43 -2.17 -19.36
C THR A 134 19.15 -2.60 -18.64
N ALA A 135 19.06 -2.40 -17.33
CA ALA A 135 17.89 -2.74 -16.54
C ALA A 135 16.64 -1.96 -16.98
N LEU A 136 16.80 -0.68 -17.34
CA LEU A 136 15.68 0.20 -17.68
C LEU A 136 15.33 0.19 -19.17
N PHE A 137 16.33 0.16 -20.06
CA PHE A 137 16.12 0.27 -21.51
C PHE A 137 16.34 -1.05 -22.28
N GLY A 138 16.79 -2.11 -21.60
CA GLY A 138 17.15 -3.38 -22.23
C GLY A 138 18.52 -3.35 -22.92
N VAL A 139 18.96 -4.51 -23.43
CA VAL A 139 20.30 -4.70 -24.02
C VAL A 139 20.53 -3.88 -25.28
N CYS A 140 19.48 -3.57 -26.03
CA CYS A 140 19.53 -2.76 -27.25
C CYS A 140 19.93 -1.29 -26.99
N SER A 141 19.93 -0.84 -25.73
CA SER A 141 20.42 0.48 -25.34
C SER A 141 21.96 0.59 -25.34
N LYS A 142 22.65 -0.54 -25.54
CA LYS A 142 24.12 -0.61 -25.69
C LYS A 142 24.57 -0.45 -27.13
N ASP A 143 23.65 -0.57 -28.09
CA ASP A 143 23.98 -0.45 -29.51
C ASP A 143 24.47 0.96 -29.84
N ALA A 144 25.28 1.09 -30.88
CA ALA A 144 25.80 2.39 -31.33
C ALA A 144 24.68 3.39 -31.68
N ALA A 145 23.50 2.88 -32.03
CA ALA A 145 22.29 3.65 -32.25
C ALA A 145 21.09 2.99 -31.57
N VAL A 146 20.25 3.80 -30.92
CA VAL A 146 18.99 3.34 -30.34
C VAL A 146 18.00 3.04 -31.47
N THR A 147 17.64 1.76 -31.65
CA THR A 147 16.71 1.33 -32.70
C THR A 147 15.25 1.62 -32.33
N PRO A 148 14.33 1.79 -33.30
CA PRO A 148 12.90 1.95 -33.01
C PRO A 148 12.31 0.80 -32.19
N VAL A 149 12.79 -0.43 -32.42
CA VAL A 149 12.38 -1.63 -31.65
C VAL A 149 12.79 -1.50 -30.18
N CYS A 150 13.97 -0.93 -29.90
CA CYS A 150 14.43 -0.68 -28.55
C CYS A 150 13.50 0.30 -27.83
N VAL A 151 13.15 1.40 -28.50
CA VAL A 151 12.24 2.43 -27.96
C VAL A 151 10.85 1.83 -27.68
N SER A 152 10.28 1.09 -28.63
CA SER A 152 8.95 0.49 -28.44
C SER A 152 8.96 -0.56 -27.33
N SER A 153 10.02 -1.36 -27.21
CA SER A 153 10.16 -2.38 -26.16
C SER A 153 10.26 -1.73 -24.78
N PHE A 154 11.06 -0.67 -24.65
CA PHE A 154 11.15 0.13 -23.43
C PHE A 154 9.79 0.71 -23.03
N ILE A 155 9.11 1.40 -23.96
CA ILE A 155 7.82 2.05 -23.69
C ILE A 155 6.78 1.01 -23.25
N ALA A 156 6.68 -0.12 -23.95
CA ALA A 156 5.73 -1.17 -23.62
C ALA A 156 6.04 -1.82 -22.27
N THR A 157 7.30 -2.15 -22.01
CA THR A 157 7.72 -2.88 -20.80
C THR A 157 7.62 -1.99 -19.56
N LEU A 158 8.30 -0.84 -19.56
CA LEU A 158 8.34 0.00 -18.36
C LEU A 158 7.03 0.77 -18.18
N GLY A 159 6.42 1.21 -19.27
CA GLY A 159 5.13 1.89 -19.21
C GLY A 159 4.02 0.98 -18.68
N SER A 160 3.98 -0.30 -19.07
CA SER A 160 2.95 -1.20 -18.53
C SER A 160 3.10 -1.48 -17.04
N LYS A 161 4.33 -1.46 -16.51
CA LYS A 161 4.57 -1.53 -15.06
C LYS A 161 4.08 -0.29 -14.33
N VAL A 162 4.30 0.90 -14.89
CA VAL A 162 3.85 2.18 -14.30
C VAL A 162 2.33 2.31 -14.33
N TYR A 163 1.73 2.06 -15.50
CA TYR A 163 0.28 2.15 -15.68
C TYR A 163 -0.47 0.95 -15.10
N ARG A 164 0.23 -0.15 -14.77
CA ARG A 164 -0.33 -1.42 -14.27
C ARG A 164 -1.36 -2.05 -15.23
N ARG A 165 -1.24 -1.71 -16.51
CA ARG A 165 -2.00 -2.20 -17.66
C ARG A 165 -1.21 -1.92 -18.94
N PRO A 166 -1.56 -2.55 -20.08
CA PRO A 166 -1.09 -2.08 -21.37
C PRO A 166 -1.36 -0.58 -21.54
N LEU A 167 -0.38 0.15 -22.09
CA LEU A 167 -0.57 1.56 -22.41
C LEU A 167 -1.63 1.68 -23.50
N ARG A 168 -2.40 2.75 -23.41
CA ARG A 168 -3.27 3.16 -24.50
C ARG A 168 -2.43 3.65 -25.69
N PRO A 169 -2.98 3.64 -26.91
CA PRO A 169 -2.27 4.12 -28.10
C PRO A 169 -1.77 5.56 -27.98
N ASP A 170 -2.56 6.45 -27.37
CA ASP A 170 -2.22 7.85 -27.12
C ASP A 170 -1.10 8.02 -26.08
N GLU A 171 -1.09 7.22 -25.02
CA GLU A 171 -0.02 7.20 -24.01
C GLU A 171 1.31 6.76 -24.62
N THR A 172 1.27 5.74 -25.48
CA THR A 172 2.44 5.26 -26.23
C THR A 172 2.93 6.31 -27.23
N ALA A 173 2.01 6.94 -27.97
CA ALA A 173 2.34 8.01 -28.90
C ALA A 173 2.94 9.24 -28.20
N GLY A 174 2.46 9.59 -27.01
CA GLY A 174 2.99 10.67 -26.18
C GLY A 174 4.44 10.43 -25.76
N LEU A 175 4.76 9.23 -25.26
CA LEU A 175 6.13 8.87 -24.89
C LEU A 175 7.07 8.80 -26.10
N LEU A 176 6.58 8.27 -27.24
CA LEU A 176 7.34 8.25 -28.48
C LEU A 176 7.62 9.67 -29.01
N LYS A 177 6.66 10.58 -28.87
CA LYS A 177 6.84 12.00 -29.22
C LYS A 177 7.94 12.64 -28.37
N VAL A 178 7.94 12.43 -27.06
CA VAL A 178 9.00 12.93 -26.16
C VAL A 178 10.38 12.41 -26.59
N TYR A 179 10.49 11.11 -26.90
CA TYR A 179 11.74 10.55 -27.42
C TYR A 179 12.22 11.24 -28.70
N ASN A 180 11.29 11.46 -29.64
CA ASN A 180 11.57 12.05 -30.94
C ASN A 180 11.97 13.53 -30.86
N ASP A 181 11.28 14.31 -30.03
CA ASP A 181 11.48 15.75 -29.90
C ASP A 181 12.75 16.10 -29.11
N SER A 182 13.18 15.23 -28.18
CA SER A 182 14.42 15.43 -27.44
C SER A 182 15.66 15.23 -28.32
N SER A 183 15.89 14.01 -28.84
CA SER A 183 17.14 13.72 -29.59
C SER A 183 17.24 12.36 -30.30
N LYS A 184 16.16 11.55 -30.40
CA LYS A 184 16.15 10.23 -31.07
C LYS A 184 17.36 9.34 -30.75
N ASN A 185 17.86 9.41 -29.53
CA ASN A 185 19.02 8.66 -29.05
C ASN A 185 18.82 8.37 -27.54
N LEU A 186 19.90 8.03 -26.82
CA LEU A 186 19.82 7.76 -25.38
C LEU A 186 19.19 8.91 -24.58
N LYS A 187 19.49 10.18 -24.91
CA LYS A 187 18.86 11.34 -24.25
C LYS A 187 17.36 11.43 -24.51
N GLY A 188 16.88 10.94 -25.66
CA GLY A 188 15.47 10.79 -25.95
C GLY A 188 14.81 9.73 -25.05
N LEU A 189 15.47 8.58 -24.84
CA LEU A 189 15.00 7.53 -23.94
C LEU A 189 14.95 8.04 -22.49
N GLN A 190 15.99 8.75 -22.05
CA GLN A 190 16.06 9.39 -20.74
C GLN A 190 14.93 10.41 -20.53
N SER A 191 14.61 11.20 -21.57
CA SER A 191 13.49 12.15 -21.52
C SER A 191 12.15 11.43 -21.38
N ALA A 192 11.93 10.37 -22.16
CA ALA A 192 10.72 9.57 -22.07
C ALA A 192 10.60 8.84 -20.71
N LEU A 193 11.71 8.34 -20.18
CA LEU A 193 11.80 7.76 -18.83
C LEU A 193 11.44 8.78 -17.77
N PHE A 194 12.03 9.98 -17.83
CA PHE A 194 11.70 11.05 -16.89
C PHE A 194 10.20 11.37 -16.91
N VAL A 195 9.62 11.58 -18.10
CA VAL A 195 8.17 11.85 -18.23
C VAL A 195 7.33 10.69 -17.68
N LEU A 196 7.73 9.44 -17.94
CA LEU A 196 7.05 8.27 -17.41
C LEU A 196 7.12 8.21 -15.88
N LEU A 197 8.27 8.54 -15.28
CA LEU A 197 8.46 8.57 -13.82
C LEU A 197 7.72 9.73 -13.13
N GLN A 198 7.38 10.78 -13.87
CA GLN A 198 6.55 11.87 -13.39
C GLN A 198 5.04 11.61 -13.57
N SER A 199 4.65 10.45 -14.10
CA SER A 199 3.24 10.11 -14.29
C SER A 199 2.50 10.00 -12.96
N PRO A 200 1.28 10.58 -12.84
CA PRO A 200 0.42 10.36 -11.68
C PRO A 200 0.19 8.87 -11.36
N GLN A 201 0.25 7.99 -12.37
CA GLN A 201 0.08 6.54 -12.22
C GLN A 201 1.12 5.89 -11.27
N LEU A 202 2.25 6.54 -10.98
CA LEU A 202 3.26 6.04 -10.03
C LEU A 202 2.97 6.38 -8.56
N SER A 203 2.17 7.41 -8.31
CA SER A 203 1.92 7.92 -6.95
C SER A 203 0.44 7.95 -6.58
N MET A 204 -0.43 7.57 -7.51
CA MET A 204 -1.88 7.57 -7.34
C MET A 204 -2.48 6.27 -7.86
N HIS A 205 -3.50 5.79 -7.16
CA HIS A 205 -4.50 4.88 -7.71
C HIS A 205 -5.48 5.69 -8.53
N ILE A 206 -5.49 5.43 -9.83
CA ILE A 206 -6.38 6.09 -10.78
C ILE A 206 -7.32 5.02 -11.31
N GLU A 207 -8.61 5.21 -11.06
CA GLU A 207 -9.67 4.33 -11.50
C GLU A 207 -10.63 5.12 -12.37
N GLU A 208 -10.40 5.03 -13.67
CA GLU A 208 -11.23 5.66 -14.69
C GLU A 208 -12.52 4.85 -14.90
N GLY A 209 -12.44 3.53 -14.66
CA GLY A 209 -13.50 2.59 -14.86
C GLY A 209 -13.84 2.35 -16.33
N GLY A 210 -14.85 1.52 -16.56
CA GLY A 210 -15.37 1.19 -17.88
C GLY A 210 -16.85 1.58 -17.97
N ALA A 211 -17.71 0.58 -18.19
CA ALA A 211 -19.15 0.81 -18.32
C ALA A 211 -19.76 1.40 -17.04
N SER A 212 -20.63 2.39 -17.20
CA SER A 212 -21.39 3.02 -16.10
C SER A 212 -22.85 2.56 -16.08
N SER A 213 -23.45 2.57 -14.88
CA SER A 213 -24.86 2.29 -14.64
C SER A 213 -25.36 3.25 -13.55
N GLY A 214 -26.05 4.30 -13.95
CA GLY A 214 -26.40 5.42 -13.05
C GLY A 214 -25.13 6.08 -12.48
N GLN A 215 -25.07 6.19 -11.15
CA GLN A 215 -23.91 6.73 -10.41
C GLN A 215 -22.85 5.67 -10.07
N ARG A 216 -22.88 4.51 -10.74
CA ARG A 216 -21.91 3.43 -10.54
C ARG A 216 -21.08 3.27 -11.79
N VAL A 217 -19.78 3.08 -11.60
CA VAL A 217 -18.79 2.84 -12.64
C VAL A 217 -18.20 1.47 -12.35
N ARG A 218 -18.24 0.59 -13.35
CA ARG A 218 -17.65 -0.74 -13.23
C ARG A 218 -16.16 -0.64 -13.51
N LEU A 219 -15.34 -1.13 -12.59
CA LEU A 219 -13.90 -1.22 -12.81
C LEU A 219 -13.57 -2.18 -13.95
N THR A 220 -12.56 -1.80 -14.72
CA THR A 220 -11.88 -2.68 -15.66
C THR A 220 -11.16 -3.80 -14.91
N ASP A 221 -10.84 -4.90 -15.59
CA ASP A 221 -10.13 -6.01 -14.97
C ASP A 221 -8.73 -5.61 -14.44
N TYR A 222 -8.04 -4.66 -15.08
CA TYR A 222 -6.76 -4.14 -14.60
C TYR A 222 -6.89 -3.30 -13.32
N GLU A 223 -7.98 -2.55 -13.19
CA GLU A 223 -8.28 -1.81 -11.95
C GLU A 223 -8.66 -2.77 -10.83
N VAL A 224 -9.42 -3.84 -11.13
CA VAL A 224 -9.70 -4.90 -10.15
C VAL A 224 -8.41 -5.60 -9.73
N ALA A 225 -7.51 -5.92 -10.66
CA ALA A 225 -6.19 -6.47 -10.36
C ALA A 225 -5.39 -5.54 -9.42
N SER A 226 -5.35 -4.24 -9.74
CA SER A 226 -4.67 -3.24 -8.92
C SER A 226 -5.26 -3.20 -7.51
N ARG A 227 -6.59 -3.09 -7.36
CA ARG A 227 -7.25 -3.12 -6.05
C ARG A 227 -6.90 -4.38 -5.27
N ILE A 228 -6.99 -5.56 -5.87
CA ILE A 228 -6.63 -6.83 -5.22
C ILE A 228 -5.19 -6.77 -4.72
N SER A 229 -4.24 -6.37 -5.55
CA SER A 229 -2.81 -6.40 -5.20
C SER A 229 -2.44 -5.42 -4.10
N TYR A 230 -2.89 -4.16 -4.19
CA TYR A 230 -2.58 -3.15 -3.18
C TYR A 230 -3.35 -3.38 -1.87
N MET A 231 -4.59 -3.86 -1.92
CA MET A 231 -5.33 -4.19 -0.70
C MET A 231 -4.75 -5.41 0.03
N THR A 232 -4.12 -6.35 -0.68
CA THR A 232 -3.57 -7.56 -0.07
C THR A 232 -2.10 -7.44 0.32
N LEU A 233 -1.28 -6.79 -0.51
CA LEU A 233 0.19 -6.79 -0.36
C LEU A 233 0.81 -5.39 -0.32
N SER A 234 0.07 -4.32 -0.60
CA SER A 234 0.64 -2.98 -0.87
C SER A 234 1.65 -2.97 -2.04
N THR A 235 1.50 -3.85 -3.03
CA THR A 235 2.38 -3.95 -4.21
C THR A 235 1.59 -3.91 -5.52
N PRO A 236 2.21 -3.53 -6.66
CA PRO A 236 1.57 -3.64 -7.97
C PRO A 236 1.18 -5.10 -8.31
N PRO A 237 0.16 -5.31 -9.16
CA PRO A 237 -0.26 -6.65 -9.60
C PRO A 237 0.89 -7.48 -10.17
N ASP A 238 1.00 -8.73 -9.72
CA ASP A 238 1.94 -9.67 -10.31
C ASP A 238 1.51 -10.12 -11.72
N ALA A 239 2.43 -10.79 -12.42
CA ALA A 239 2.20 -11.21 -13.80
C ALA A 239 1.01 -12.18 -13.96
N LEU A 240 0.72 -13.02 -12.95
CA LEU A 240 -0.42 -13.93 -13.00
C LEU A 240 -1.73 -13.17 -12.90
N LEU A 241 -1.80 -12.17 -12.02
CA LEU A 241 -2.97 -11.32 -11.86
C LEU A 241 -3.19 -10.41 -13.08
N LEU A 242 -2.13 -9.87 -13.67
CA LEU A 242 -2.21 -9.10 -14.92
C LEU A 242 -2.68 -9.95 -16.11
N LYS A 243 -2.26 -11.22 -16.20
CA LYS A 243 -2.76 -12.16 -17.23
C LYS A 243 -4.23 -12.50 -17.02
N ALA A 244 -4.67 -12.70 -15.78
CA ALA A 244 -6.09 -12.89 -15.49
C ALA A 244 -6.91 -11.65 -15.87
N ALA A 245 -6.34 -10.46 -15.67
CA ALA A 245 -6.96 -9.22 -16.07
C ALA A 245 -7.08 -9.08 -17.60
N GLU A 246 -6.01 -9.38 -18.32
CA GLU A 246 -5.98 -9.42 -19.79
C GLU A 246 -7.02 -10.40 -20.35
N ALA A 247 -7.21 -11.54 -19.69
CA ALA A 247 -8.20 -12.55 -20.06
C ALA A 247 -9.65 -12.21 -19.64
N GLY A 248 -9.91 -11.04 -19.03
CA GLY A 248 -11.24 -10.62 -18.58
C GLY A 248 -11.83 -11.47 -17.44
N GLN A 249 -10.98 -12.11 -16.64
CA GLN A 249 -11.40 -13.10 -15.63
C GLN A 249 -11.76 -12.47 -14.29
N LEU A 250 -11.39 -11.23 -14.03
CA LEU A 250 -11.51 -10.57 -12.72
C LEU A 250 -12.86 -9.88 -12.52
N GLN A 251 -13.75 -10.00 -13.50
CA GLN A 251 -15.17 -9.70 -13.36
C GLN A 251 -15.96 -10.77 -12.62
N ASN A 252 -15.36 -11.94 -12.37
CA ASN A 252 -15.98 -13.06 -11.65
C ASN A 252 -15.47 -13.12 -10.20
N VAL A 253 -16.39 -13.08 -9.24
CA VAL A 253 -16.07 -13.09 -7.79
C VAL A 253 -15.31 -14.34 -7.36
N ALA A 254 -15.56 -15.50 -7.97
CA ALA A 254 -14.83 -16.73 -7.65
C ALA A 254 -13.36 -16.63 -8.07
N ASN A 255 -13.08 -16.05 -9.25
CA ASN A 255 -11.72 -15.81 -9.71
C ASN A 255 -11.01 -14.77 -8.83
N VAL A 256 -11.69 -13.67 -8.49
CA VAL A 256 -11.17 -12.67 -7.55
C VAL A 256 -10.79 -13.32 -6.22
N LYS A 257 -11.68 -14.13 -5.64
CA LYS A 257 -11.42 -14.86 -4.40
C LYS A 257 -10.20 -15.77 -4.52
N ALA A 258 -10.07 -16.51 -5.62
CA ALA A 258 -8.92 -17.38 -5.86
C ALA A 258 -7.60 -16.60 -5.90
N HIS A 259 -7.55 -15.45 -6.59
CA HIS A 259 -6.35 -14.62 -6.64
C HIS A 259 -6.01 -13.95 -5.30
N VAL A 260 -7.02 -13.49 -4.55
CA VAL A 260 -6.83 -12.95 -3.19
C VAL A 260 -6.22 -14.01 -2.28
N THR A 261 -6.82 -15.21 -2.21
CA THR A 261 -6.31 -16.33 -1.41
C THR A 261 -4.88 -16.69 -1.80
N ARG A 262 -4.60 -16.74 -3.11
CA ARG A 262 -3.25 -17.02 -3.62
C ARG A 262 -2.24 -16.00 -3.13
N LEU A 263 -2.52 -14.70 -3.26
CA LEU A 263 -1.60 -13.64 -2.87
C LEU A 263 -1.28 -13.68 -1.37
N PHE A 264 -2.30 -13.85 -0.53
CA PHE A 264 -2.10 -14.02 0.93
C PHE A 264 -1.20 -15.22 1.26
N ASN A 265 -1.26 -16.30 0.48
CA ASN A 265 -0.44 -17.49 0.70
C ASN A 265 0.97 -17.40 0.09
N SER A 266 1.14 -16.71 -1.05
CA SER A 266 2.41 -16.69 -1.78
C SER A 266 3.40 -15.62 -1.33
N ALA A 267 2.92 -14.53 -0.71
CA ALA A 267 3.74 -13.38 -0.33
C ALA A 267 3.55 -13.02 1.15
N ASN A 268 3.87 -13.99 2.02
CA ASN A 268 3.56 -13.92 3.46
C ASN A 268 4.10 -12.66 4.14
N ALA A 269 5.30 -12.20 3.79
CA ALA A 269 5.90 -11.01 4.40
C ALA A 269 5.13 -9.72 4.06
N ASP A 270 4.82 -9.50 2.78
CA ASP A 270 4.08 -8.33 2.32
C ASP A 270 2.63 -8.35 2.83
N ALA A 271 1.99 -9.52 2.82
CA ALA A 271 0.66 -9.71 3.37
C ALA A 271 0.60 -9.42 4.87
N LYS A 272 1.57 -9.93 5.65
CA LYS A 272 1.72 -9.62 7.09
C LYS A 272 1.92 -8.13 7.33
N SER A 273 2.78 -7.50 6.54
CA SER A 273 3.03 -6.07 6.60
C SER A 273 1.74 -5.28 6.33
N ARG A 274 1.00 -5.61 5.26
CA ARG A 274 -0.26 -4.96 4.89
C ARG A 274 -1.32 -5.06 5.99
N ILE A 275 -1.48 -6.24 6.59
CA ILE A 275 -2.42 -6.44 7.71
C ILE A 275 -1.97 -5.63 8.93
N SER A 276 -0.68 -5.66 9.26
CA SER A 276 -0.14 -4.88 10.39
C SER A 276 -0.40 -3.38 10.19
N SER A 277 -0.12 -2.84 8.99
CA SER A 277 -0.41 -1.45 8.63
C SER A 277 -1.91 -1.12 8.68
N PHE A 278 -2.77 -2.04 8.26
CA PHE A 278 -4.22 -1.87 8.40
C PHE A 278 -4.62 -1.71 9.87
N MET A 279 -4.05 -2.51 10.78
CA MET A 279 -4.38 -2.42 12.20
C MET A 279 -3.85 -1.15 12.85
N THR A 280 -2.64 -0.73 12.47
CA THR A 280 -2.10 0.57 12.87
C THR A 280 -3.01 1.70 12.39
N TYR A 281 -3.50 1.64 11.14
CA TYR A 281 -4.45 2.62 10.60
C TYR A 281 -5.79 2.59 11.35
N TYR A 282 -6.39 1.41 11.48
CA TYR A 282 -7.69 1.20 12.13
C TYR A 282 -7.68 1.66 13.60
N GLY A 283 -6.58 1.43 14.32
CA GLY A 283 -6.39 1.89 15.69
C GLY A 283 -6.03 3.38 15.83
N GLY A 284 -5.78 4.10 14.72
CA GLY A 284 -5.30 5.48 14.77
C GLY A 284 -3.88 5.61 15.33
N LEU A 285 -3.03 4.61 15.14
CA LEU A 285 -1.73 4.45 15.82
C LEU A 285 -0.53 4.80 14.94
N SER A 286 -0.62 5.86 14.12
CA SER A 286 0.46 6.20 13.17
C SER A 286 1.80 6.56 13.84
N ALA A 287 1.74 7.12 15.04
CA ALA A 287 2.90 7.34 15.90
C ALA A 287 2.42 7.34 17.36
N LEU A 288 2.97 6.45 18.17
CA LEU A 288 2.76 6.48 19.61
C LEU A 288 3.76 7.46 20.22
N GLU A 289 3.24 8.47 20.94
CA GLU A 289 4.10 9.32 21.76
C GLU A 289 4.80 8.49 22.82
N GLU A 290 6.09 8.78 23.05
CA GLU A 290 6.83 8.13 24.11
C GLU A 290 6.16 8.43 25.47
N PRO A 291 6.01 7.41 26.34
CA PRO A 291 5.49 7.65 27.68
C PRO A 291 6.34 8.71 28.40
N ARG A 292 5.65 9.57 29.17
CA ARG A 292 6.31 10.66 29.91
C ARG A 292 7.49 10.11 30.71
N ALA A 293 8.67 10.69 30.49
CA ALA A 293 9.90 10.28 31.15
C ALA A 293 9.78 10.27 32.69
N SER A 294 8.97 11.15 33.27
CA SER A 294 8.69 11.18 34.72
C SER A 294 8.00 9.92 35.22
N VAL A 295 7.10 9.33 34.43
CA VAL A 295 6.41 8.07 34.77
C VAL A 295 7.39 6.90 34.65
N GLY A 296 8.17 6.86 33.57
CA GLY A 296 9.23 5.88 33.39
C GLY A 296 10.23 5.88 34.54
N LEU A 297 10.72 7.05 34.93
CA LEU A 297 11.67 7.20 36.03
C LEU A 297 11.11 6.67 37.37
N ALA A 298 9.84 6.96 37.68
CA ALA A 298 9.19 6.47 38.89
C ALA A 298 9.04 4.94 38.93
N SER A 299 8.95 4.30 37.74
CA SER A 299 8.84 2.84 37.59
C SER A 299 10.16 2.15 37.26
N GLY A 300 11.28 2.89 37.14
CA GLY A 300 12.58 2.35 36.72
C GLY A 300 12.64 1.93 35.24
N ILE A 301 11.71 2.41 34.41
CA ILE A 301 11.58 2.07 32.99
C ILE A 301 12.15 3.18 32.13
N LYS A 302 13.04 2.83 31.19
CA LYS A 302 13.53 3.77 30.18
C LYS A 302 12.46 3.93 29.09
N THR A 303 11.87 5.12 28.99
CA THR A 303 10.78 5.36 28.03
C THR A 303 11.25 5.69 26.62
N ALA A 304 12.53 6.03 26.42
CA ALA A 304 13.04 6.32 25.08
C ALA A 304 13.03 5.07 24.18
N GLY A 305 12.32 5.13 23.06
CA GLY A 305 12.15 4.03 22.10
C GLY A 305 10.99 3.08 22.43
N LEU A 306 10.21 3.35 23.48
CA LEU A 306 9.15 2.45 23.93
C LEU A 306 7.95 2.48 22.98
N GLY A 307 7.60 3.64 22.43
CA GLY A 307 6.53 3.78 21.44
C GLY A 307 6.77 2.95 20.17
N GLU A 308 8.01 2.93 19.65
CA GLU A 308 8.37 2.09 18.51
C GLU A 308 8.26 0.60 18.87
N GLN A 309 8.69 0.23 20.07
CA GLN A 309 8.61 -1.15 20.54
C GLN A 309 7.15 -1.60 20.74
N MET A 310 6.27 -0.75 21.26
CA MET A 310 4.83 -1.02 21.36
C MET A 310 4.18 -1.22 19.98
N LEU A 311 4.53 -0.38 19.00
CA LEU A 311 4.03 -0.55 17.62
C LEU A 311 4.53 -1.86 17.00
N ARG A 312 5.78 -2.24 17.28
CA ARG A 312 6.35 -3.52 16.85
C ARG A 312 5.61 -4.69 17.48
N GLU A 313 5.40 -4.67 18.80
CA GLU A 313 4.64 -5.71 19.51
C GLU A 313 3.21 -5.82 18.97
N LEU A 314 2.53 -4.71 18.70
CA LEU A 314 1.20 -4.73 18.08
C LEU A 314 1.20 -5.46 16.73
N GLY A 315 2.24 -5.28 15.93
CA GLY A 315 2.46 -6.02 14.69
C GLY A 315 2.67 -7.52 14.94
N GLU A 316 3.50 -7.90 15.90
CA GLU A 316 3.73 -9.30 16.29
C GLU A 316 2.46 -9.97 16.83
N TYR A 317 1.72 -9.27 17.68
CA TYR A 317 0.42 -9.66 18.22
C TYR A 317 -0.61 -9.90 17.10
N THR A 318 -0.80 -8.90 16.23
CA THR A 318 -1.69 -9.01 15.07
C THR A 318 -1.30 -10.21 14.22
N ASN A 319 0.00 -10.38 13.96
CA ASN A 319 0.44 -11.49 13.14
C ASN A 319 0.24 -12.86 13.79
N SER A 320 0.40 -12.96 15.11
CA SER A 320 0.11 -14.19 15.86
C SER A 320 -1.36 -14.58 15.74
N ILE A 321 -2.27 -13.63 16.00
CA ILE A 321 -3.71 -13.89 15.93
C ILE A 321 -4.12 -14.33 14.52
N PHE A 322 -3.77 -13.56 13.49
CA PHE A 322 -4.23 -13.83 12.12
C PHE A 322 -3.54 -15.03 11.48
N TRP A 323 -2.22 -15.15 11.62
CA TRP A 323 -1.43 -16.10 10.81
C TRP A 323 -1.03 -17.38 11.55
N VAL A 324 -0.90 -17.32 12.87
CA VAL A 324 -0.50 -18.49 13.67
C VAL A 324 -1.74 -19.19 14.23
N LYS A 325 -2.64 -18.42 14.85
CA LYS A 325 -3.84 -18.97 15.50
C LYS A 325 -5.04 -19.11 14.58
N ASN A 326 -5.02 -18.44 13.42
CA ASN A 326 -6.21 -18.30 12.55
C ASN A 326 -7.43 -17.79 13.34
N GLY A 327 -7.16 -16.81 14.22
CA GLY A 327 -8.12 -16.26 15.16
C GLY A 327 -9.11 -15.30 14.51
N SER A 328 -10.25 -15.15 15.16
CA SER A 328 -11.29 -14.19 14.83
C SER A 328 -10.95 -12.79 15.35
N PHE A 329 -11.76 -11.79 14.93
CA PHE A 329 -11.71 -10.47 15.54
C PHE A 329 -11.95 -10.51 17.06
N ALA A 330 -12.82 -11.41 17.55
CA ALA A 330 -13.04 -11.57 18.98
C ALA A 330 -11.79 -12.06 19.71
N ASP A 331 -11.02 -12.98 19.11
CA ASP A 331 -9.74 -13.43 19.68
C ASP A 331 -8.73 -12.28 19.73
N MET A 332 -8.71 -11.43 18.71
CA MET A 332 -7.88 -10.22 18.71
C MET A 332 -8.27 -9.20 19.78
N MET A 333 -9.54 -9.09 20.14
CA MET A 333 -9.99 -8.14 21.17
C MET A 333 -9.90 -8.70 22.60
N THR A 334 -9.66 -10.01 22.75
CA THR A 334 -9.73 -10.68 24.06
C THR A 334 -8.50 -11.50 24.43
N SER A 335 -7.56 -11.71 23.50
CA SER A 335 -6.31 -12.42 23.78
C SER A 335 -5.44 -11.62 24.75
N THR A 336 -4.75 -12.36 25.61
CA THR A 336 -3.77 -11.84 26.58
C THR A 336 -2.33 -12.11 26.14
N ASP A 337 -2.11 -12.42 24.86
CA ASP A 337 -0.77 -12.64 24.32
C ASP A 337 0.01 -11.32 24.31
N SER A 338 1.29 -11.39 24.67
CA SER A 338 2.23 -10.28 24.63
C SER A 338 3.52 -10.71 23.93
N PHE A 339 4.16 -9.79 23.22
CA PHE A 339 5.41 -10.00 22.49
C PHE A 339 6.47 -8.93 22.84
N PRO A 340 6.87 -8.81 24.12
CA PRO A 340 7.88 -7.85 24.54
C PRO A 340 9.28 -8.23 24.00
N ARG A 341 10.06 -7.22 23.59
CA ARG A 341 11.45 -7.39 23.08
C ARG A 341 12.51 -6.73 23.94
N SER A 342 12.11 -6.07 25.01
CA SER A 342 13.00 -5.48 25.99
C SER A 342 12.38 -5.58 27.38
N ASP A 343 13.20 -5.44 28.41
CA ASP A 343 12.76 -5.41 29.80
C ASP A 343 11.86 -4.19 30.12
N ALA A 344 11.79 -3.21 29.21
CA ALA A 344 10.94 -2.03 29.35
C ALA A 344 9.48 -2.26 28.94
N MET A 345 9.17 -3.39 28.29
CA MET A 345 7.83 -3.81 27.87
C MET A 345 7.30 -4.92 28.76
#